data_AF-A0A7C7M558-F1
#
_entry.id   AF-A0A7C7M558-F1
#
_cell.length_a   1.000
_cell.length_b   1.000
_cell.length_c   1.000
_cell.angle_alpha   90.00
_cell.angle_beta   90.00
_cell.angle_gamma   90.00
#
_symmetry.space_group_name_H-M   'P 1'
#
loop_
_entity.id
_entity.type
_entity.pdbx_description
1 polymer ?
#
loop_
_entity_poly.entity_id
_entity_poly.type
_entity_poly.pdbx_seq_one_letter_code
_entity_poly.pdbx_strand_id
1 'polypeptide(L)'
;MGQEDPGKEQQLFMYLVGTFQSSAWIALGKMKNPMTDKIEKNLDQASYYIDLLDMLQSKTKGNVSEYEEQMLINTVSELKMNFIDEQKNPNNPGETKEQESKDSTGEEE
;
A
#
# COMPACT_ATOMS: atom_id res chain seq x y z
N MET A 1 -30.34 -1.10 19.52
CA MET A 1 -29.57 -2.02 18.65
C MET A 1 -29.51 -1.35 17.30
N GLY A 2 -28.34 -0.79 16.95
CA GLY A 2 -28.18 -0.06 15.69
C GLY A 2 -28.40 -1.01 14.54
N GLN A 3 -29.24 -0.63 13.58
CA GLN A 3 -29.39 -1.39 12.34
C GLN A 3 -28.03 -1.35 11.62
N GLU A 4 -27.39 -2.51 11.52
CA GLU A 4 -26.25 -2.73 10.64
C GLU A 4 -26.76 -2.58 9.21
N ASP A 5 -26.31 -1.55 8.51
CA ASP A 5 -26.59 -1.33 7.09
C ASP A 5 -25.59 -2.17 6.28
N PRO A 6 -26.04 -3.23 5.59
CA PRO A 6 -25.15 -4.12 4.84
C PRO A 6 -24.31 -3.38 3.80
N GLY A 7 -24.84 -2.27 3.24
CA GLY A 7 -24.09 -1.46 2.28
C GLY A 7 -22.93 -0.70 2.94
N LYS A 8 -23.09 -0.28 4.20
CA LYS A 8 -22.03 0.40 4.94
C LYS A 8 -20.91 -0.56 5.31
N GLU A 9 -21.21 -1.78 5.72
CA GLU A 9 -20.19 -2.79 6.04
C GLU A 9 -19.34 -3.14 4.84
N GLN A 10 -19.97 -3.36 3.68
CA GLN A 10 -19.27 -3.60 2.42
C GLN A 10 -18.35 -2.42 2.06
N GLN A 11 -18.83 -1.17 2.20
CA GLN A 11 -18.01 0.02 1.96
C GLN A 11 -16.80 0.10 2.89
N LEU A 12 -16.98 -0.21 4.17
CA LEU A 12 -15.91 -0.20 5.16
C LEU A 12 -14.89 -1.31 4.87
N PHE A 13 -15.34 -2.49 4.46
CA PHE A 13 -14.45 -3.59 4.07
C PHE A 13 -13.61 -3.21 2.85
N MET A 14 -14.23 -2.70 1.79
CA MET A 14 -13.51 -2.22 0.61
C MET A 14 -12.50 -1.12 0.95
N TYR A 15 -12.89 -0.17 1.81
CA TYR A 15 -11.99 0.89 2.27
C TYR A 15 -10.80 0.35 3.06
N LEU A 16 -11.01 -0.63 3.93
CA LEU A 16 -9.96 -1.30 4.69
C LEU A 16 -8.95 -1.97 3.75
N VAL A 17 -9.44 -2.77 2.79
CA VAL A 17 -8.61 -3.44 1.77
C VAL A 17 -7.83 -2.41 0.95
N GLY A 18 -8.49 -1.36 0.47
CA GLY A 18 -7.87 -0.29 -0.31
C GLY A 18 -6.79 0.49 0.45
N THR A 19 -6.96 0.67 1.76
CA THR A 19 -5.97 1.36 2.61
C THR A 19 -4.69 0.54 2.72
N PHE A 20 -4.79 -0.77 2.96
CA PHE A 20 -3.62 -1.65 3.01
C PHE A 20 -2.99 -1.84 1.64
N GLN A 21 -3.80 -1.93 0.58
CA GLN A 21 -3.31 -1.98 -0.80
C GLN A 21 -2.47 -0.73 -1.14
N SER A 22 -2.98 0.46 -0.82
CA SER A 22 -2.27 1.71 -1.06
C SER A 22 -0.97 1.77 -0.27
N SER A 23 -0.99 1.32 0.99
CA SER A 23 0.20 1.27 1.84
C SER A 23 1.25 0.28 1.31
N ALA A 24 0.83 -0.86 0.77
CA ALA A 24 1.71 -1.80 0.08
C ALA A 24 2.33 -1.18 -1.18
N TRP A 25 1.55 -0.45 -1.99
CA TRP A 25 2.07 0.25 -3.18
C TRP A 25 3.10 1.32 -2.87
N ILE A 26 2.87 2.10 -1.79
CA ILE A 26 3.85 3.07 -1.31
C ILE A 26 5.12 2.34 -0.86
N ALA A 27 5.00 1.27 -0.08
CA ALA A 27 6.15 0.50 0.39
C ALA A 27 6.90 -0.20 -0.76
N LEU A 28 6.23 -0.59 -1.84
CA LEU A 28 6.87 -1.10 -3.06
C LEU A 28 7.62 0.00 -3.84
N GLY A 29 7.53 1.27 -3.44
CA GLY A 29 8.11 2.40 -4.17
C GLY A 29 7.39 2.69 -5.49
N LYS A 30 6.15 2.21 -5.66
CA LYS A 30 5.33 2.44 -6.87
C LYS A 30 4.45 3.68 -6.74
N MET A 31 4.24 4.15 -5.52
CA MET A 31 3.45 5.33 -5.21
C MET A 31 4.22 6.26 -4.27
N LYS A 32 4.02 7.57 -4.45
CA LYS A 32 4.57 8.60 -3.57
C LYS A 32 3.90 8.53 -2.19
N ASN A 33 4.70 8.57 -1.14
CA ASN A 33 4.18 8.66 0.22
C ASN A 33 3.60 10.08 0.44
N PRO A 34 2.30 10.22 0.77
CA PRO A 34 1.66 11.53 0.94
C PRO A 34 2.13 12.29 2.18
N MET A 35 2.79 11.62 3.13
CA MET A 35 3.28 12.24 4.38
C MET A 35 4.71 12.76 4.24
N THR A 36 5.56 12.07 3.49
CA THR A 36 6.98 12.43 3.34
C THR A 36 7.30 13.08 2.00
N ASP A 37 6.34 13.06 1.08
CA ASP A 37 6.51 13.47 -0.32
C ASP A 37 7.63 12.71 -1.08
N LYS A 38 8.00 11.52 -0.61
CA LYS A 38 9.07 10.70 -1.21
C LYS A 38 8.55 9.40 -1.79
N ILE A 39 9.26 8.90 -2.80
CA ILE A 39 9.10 7.53 -3.32
C ILE A 39 10.24 6.71 -2.71
N GLU A 40 9.91 5.88 -1.73
CA GLU A 40 10.88 5.04 -1.02
C GLU A 40 10.45 3.59 -1.14
N LYS A 41 11.40 2.72 -1.53
CA LYS A 41 11.15 1.28 -1.63
C LYS A 41 11.60 0.60 -0.34
N ASN A 42 10.65 -0.02 0.35
CA ASN A 42 10.84 -0.83 1.54
C ASN A 42 10.11 -2.17 1.36
N LEU A 43 10.85 -3.19 0.91
CA LEU A 43 10.30 -4.52 0.65
C LEU A 43 9.81 -5.20 1.94
N ASP A 44 10.47 -5.01 3.08
CA ASP A 44 10.01 -5.61 4.34
C ASP A 44 8.62 -5.08 4.74
N GLN A 45 8.42 -3.77 4.58
CA GLN A 45 7.12 -3.14 4.84
C GLN A 45 6.06 -3.55 3.80
N ALA A 46 6.45 -3.70 2.53
CA ALA A 46 5.55 -4.20 1.49
C ALA A 46 5.09 -5.63 1.78
N SER A 47 6.00 -6.52 2.15
CA SER A 47 5.70 -7.90 2.55
C SER A 47 4.72 -7.93 3.71
N TYR A 48 4.96 -7.11 4.74
CA TYR A 48 4.06 -7.04 5.90
C TYR A 48 2.61 -6.68 5.53
N TYR A 49 2.40 -5.70 4.64
CA TYR A 49 1.04 -5.36 4.19
C TYR A 49 0.41 -6.44 3.32
N ILE A 50 1.21 -7.12 2.49
CA ILE A 50 0.74 -8.26 1.70
C ILE A 50 0.30 -9.39 2.62
N ASP A 51 1.09 -9.72 3.65
CA ASP A 51 0.77 -10.76 4.63
C ASP A 51 -0.50 -10.42 5.42
N LEU A 52 -0.73 -9.14 5.75
CA LEU A 52 -1.97 -8.68 6.38
C LEU A 52 -3.19 -8.92 5.48
N LEU A 53 -3.09 -8.62 4.19
CA LEU A 53 -4.16 -8.83 3.23
C LEU A 53 -4.42 -10.34 2.97
N ASP A 54 -3.37 -11.15 2.93
CA ASP A 54 -3.44 -12.61 2.78
C ASP A 54 -4.09 -13.26 4.02
N MET A 55 -3.73 -12.77 5.21
CA MET A 55 -4.37 -13.15 6.47
C MET A 55 -5.85 -12.75 6.46
N LEU A 56 -6.17 -11.53 6.03
CA LEU A 56 -7.56 -11.06 5.93
C LEU A 56 -8.37 -11.99 5.03
N GLN A 57 -7.84 -12.35 3.86
CA GLN A 57 -8.49 -13.28 2.92
C GLN A 57 -8.78 -14.63 3.58
N SER A 58 -7.82 -15.16 4.33
CA SER A 58 -7.97 -16.44 5.02
C SER A 58 -8.98 -16.37 6.16
N LYS A 59 -9.03 -15.26 6.90
CA LYS A 59 -9.92 -15.07 8.05
C LYS A 59 -11.35 -14.71 7.68
N THR A 60 -11.56 -14.07 6.55
CA THR A 60 -12.88 -13.62 6.09
C THR A 60 -13.55 -14.60 5.13
N LYS A 61 -12.84 -15.66 4.72
CA LYS A 61 -13.39 -16.71 3.84
C LYS A 61 -14.74 -17.23 4.32
N GLY A 62 -15.75 -17.16 3.44
CA GLY A 62 -17.13 -17.58 3.74
C GLY A 62 -17.96 -16.56 4.52
N ASN A 63 -17.38 -15.42 4.92
CA ASN A 63 -18.06 -14.33 5.64
C ASN A 63 -18.15 -13.04 4.81
N VAL A 64 -17.63 -13.03 3.59
CA VAL A 64 -17.68 -11.91 2.65
C VAL A 64 -18.46 -12.31 1.40
N SER A 65 -18.99 -11.32 0.68
CA SER A 65 -19.62 -11.52 -0.61
C SER A 65 -18.62 -11.98 -1.67
N GLU A 66 -19.11 -12.61 -2.74
CA GLU A 66 -18.28 -13.03 -3.87
C GLU A 66 -17.49 -11.86 -4.48
N TYR A 67 -18.11 -10.68 -4.55
CA TYR A 67 -17.44 -9.47 -5.04
C TYR A 67 -16.26 -9.06 -4.14
N GLU A 68 -16.45 -9.05 -2.82
CA GLU A 68 -15.39 -8.71 -1.86
C GLU A 68 -14.26 -9.73 -1.85
N GLU A 69 -14.60 -11.02 -1.96
CA GLU A 69 -13.61 -12.10 -2.06
C GLU A 69 -12.77 -11.95 -3.34
N GLN A 70 -13.40 -11.73 -4.49
CA GLN A 70 -12.70 -11.51 -5.75
C GLN A 70 -11.83 -10.25 -5.73
N MET A 71 -12.33 -9.15 -5.16
CA MET A 71 -11.54 -7.93 -4.97
C MET A 71 -10.26 -8.24 -4.18
N LEU A 72 -10.39 -8.91 -3.03
CA LEU A 72 -9.26 -9.21 -2.16
C LEU A 72 -8.27 -10.18 -2.81
N ILE A 73 -8.74 -11.22 -3.50
CA ILE A 73 -7.91 -12.14 -4.29
C ILE A 73 -7.08 -11.38 -5.33
N ASN A 74 -7.73 -10.48 -6.08
CA ASN A 74 -7.07 -9.71 -7.13
C ASN A 74 -6.01 -8.78 -6.54
N THR A 75 -6.36 -8.04 -5.47
CA THR A 75 -5.43 -7.16 -4.76
C THR A 75 -4.21 -7.92 -4.25
N VAL A 76 -4.39 -9.05 -3.55
CA VAL A 76 -3.28 -9.85 -3.02
C VAL A 76 -2.40 -10.39 -4.14
N SER A 77 -3.01 -10.90 -5.20
CA SER A 77 -2.29 -11.47 -6.35
C SER A 77 -1.44 -10.42 -7.07
N GLU A 78 -2.01 -9.25 -7.33
CA GLU A 78 -1.31 -8.13 -7.96
C GLU A 78 -0.11 -7.68 -7.12
N LEU A 79 -0.31 -7.48 -5.82
CA LEU A 79 0.77 -7.06 -4.93
C LEU A 79 1.88 -8.10 -4.81
N LYS A 80 1.54 -9.40 -4.72
CA LYS A 80 2.52 -10.49 -4.69
C LYS A 80 3.38 -10.52 -5.95
N MET A 81 2.78 -10.32 -7.13
CA MET A 81 3.53 -10.26 -8.39
C MET A 81 4.47 -9.06 -8.42
N ASN A 82 3.97 -7.87 -8.07
CA ASN A 82 4.79 -6.66 -8.03
C ASN A 82 5.92 -6.76 -7.00
N PHE A 83 5.67 -7.40 -5.85
CA PHE A 83 6.69 -7.66 -4.84
C PHE A 83 7.81 -8.54 -5.38
N ILE A 84 7.47 -9.64 -6.05
CA ILE A 84 8.47 -10.55 -6.66
C ILE A 84 9.29 -9.81 -7.72
N ASP A 85 8.65 -8.99 -8.54
CA ASP A 85 9.32 -8.20 -9.58
C ASP A 85 10.29 -7.19 -8.97
N GLU A 86 9.88 -6.46 -7.93
CA GLU A 86 10.74 -5.51 -7.24
C GLU A 86 11.86 -6.18 -6.43
N GLN A 87 11.60 -7.36 -5.86
CA GLN A 87 12.61 -8.17 -5.18
C GLN A 87 13.71 -8.64 -6.14
N LYS A 88 13.35 -8.96 -7.39
CA LYS A 88 14.31 -9.31 -8.44
C LYS A 88 15.05 -8.10 -9.02
N ASN A 89 14.58 -6.88 -8.75
CA ASN A 89 15.12 -5.65 -9.32
C ASN A 89 15.67 -4.70 -8.22
N PRO A 90 16.82 -5.06 -7.61
CA PRO A 90 17.41 -4.27 -6.51
C PRO A 90 17.93 -2.89 -6.95
N ASN A 91 18.10 -2.65 -8.26
CA ASN A 91 18.72 -1.45 -8.81
C ASN A 91 17.75 -0.29 -9.14
N ASN A 92 16.51 -0.34 -8.66
CA ASN A 92 15.61 0.81 -8.71
C ASN A 92 15.44 1.38 -7.29
N PRO A 93 16.42 2.14 -6.76
CA PRO A 93 16.13 3.03 -5.66
C PRO A 93 15.17 4.07 -6.21
N GLY A 94 13.97 4.18 -5.62
CA GLY A 94 13.12 5.34 -5.84
C GLY A 94 14.00 6.58 -5.77
N GLU A 95 14.02 7.35 -6.87
CA GLU A 95 14.94 8.48 -7.05
C GLU A 95 14.94 9.32 -5.77
N THR A 96 16.01 9.16 -4.98
CA THR A 96 16.42 10.15 -3.99
C THR A 96 16.94 11.32 -4.81
N LYS A 97 16.05 12.12 -5.38
CA LYS A 97 16.33 13.53 -5.63
C LYS A 97 16.06 14.22 -4.31
N GLU A 98 17.08 14.22 -3.45
CA GLU A 98 17.32 15.35 -2.58
C GLU A 98 17.21 16.60 -3.46
N GLN A 99 16.09 17.33 -3.37
CA GLN A 99 16.19 18.76 -3.54
C GLN A 99 16.98 19.25 -2.34
N GLU A 100 18.29 19.32 -2.51
CA GLU A 100 19.12 20.30 -1.83
C GLU A 100 18.40 21.65 -1.95
N SER A 101 17.66 22.04 -0.91
CA SER A 101 17.48 23.45 -0.62
C SER A 101 18.86 23.97 -0.22
N LYS A 102 19.66 24.33 -1.22
CA LYS A 102 20.72 25.32 -1.08
C LYS A 102 20.05 26.59 -0.56
N ASP A 103 20.07 26.75 0.76
CA ASP A 103 20.08 28.07 1.36
C ASP A 103 21.29 28.12 2.29
N SER A 104 22.45 28.27 1.69
CA SER A 104 23.63 28.78 2.35
C SER A 104 23.84 30.19 1.82
N THR A 105 23.47 31.15 2.66
CA THR A 105 24.25 32.34 2.99
C THR A 105 24.68 33.23 1.82
N GLY A 106 23.96 34.34 1.68
CA GLY A 106 24.55 35.63 1.34
C GLY A 106 24.23 36.61 2.47
N GLU A 107 25.21 36.82 3.36
CA GLU A 107 25.28 38.01 4.22
C GLU A 107 25.60 39.25 3.35
N GLU A 108 25.43 40.44 3.96
CA GLU A 108 26.01 41.75 3.56
C GLU A 108 25.28 42.48 2.40
N GLU A 109 24.78 43.72 2.48
CA GLU A 109 24.91 44.90 3.37
C GLU A 109 23.59 45.71 3.35
#